data_AF-A0A351TQR8-F1
#
_entry.id   AF-A0A351TQR8-F1
#
_cell.length_a   1.000
_cell.length_b   1.000
_cell.length_c   1.000
_cell.angle_alpha   90.00
_cell.angle_beta   90.00
_cell.angle_gamma   90.00
#
_symmetry.space_group_name_H-M   'P 1'
#
loop_
_entity.id
_entity.type
_entity.pdbx_description
1 polymer ?
#
loop_
_entity_poly.entity_id
_entity_poly.type
_entity_poly.pdbx_seq_one_letter_code
_entity_poly.pdbx_strand_id
1 'polypeptide(L)'
;MKRKYALAAALAGALVLPLCSCGDSAETMEKKAYEYLASRYSAEFTITSAEREADGSGPLPDLTPSYHWVLTVMSDQFPDETFVMRRLRTDGKSWRWLDDYFTLLLREEATNYFSEIIEPYLNTPYIVKILWGTTTWPDGTGEGTSLHEWFQADGEISQIQVFLDDVIPTDDLCKAPAINILQTEPNVHYITFFRLSSSGFTDVIQGSEPIDVYQEESSKDWSQTWRIDYGQWDLEK
;
A
#
# COMPACT_ATOMS: atom_id res chain seq x y z
N MET A 1 -20.26 36.39 26.96
CA MET A 1 -20.84 35.03 27.11
C MET A 1 -19.82 34.02 26.62
N LYS A 2 -19.29 33.19 27.53
CA LYS A 2 -18.29 32.15 27.23
C LYS A 2 -19.03 30.85 26.88
N ARG A 3 -18.86 30.33 25.67
CA ARG A 3 -19.33 28.98 25.30
C ARG A 3 -18.30 27.96 25.77
N LYS A 4 -18.77 27.02 26.60
CA LYS A 4 -18.03 25.87 27.10
C LYS A 4 -18.15 24.77 26.05
N TYR A 5 -17.03 24.26 25.55
CA TYR A 5 -17.01 23.00 24.82
C TYR A 5 -16.53 21.92 25.81
N ALA A 6 -17.39 20.92 26.02
CA ALA A 6 -17.11 19.78 26.86
C ALA A 6 -16.26 18.78 26.05
N LEU A 7 -15.07 18.44 26.55
CA LEU A 7 -14.33 17.28 26.09
C LEU A 7 -15.05 16.02 26.59
N ALA A 8 -15.47 15.16 25.67
CA ALA A 8 -15.88 13.80 25.98
C ALA A 8 -14.62 12.92 26.01
N ALA A 9 -14.31 12.37 27.17
CA ALA A 9 -13.25 11.39 27.37
C ALA A 9 -13.72 10.02 26.89
N ALA A 10 -12.93 9.36 26.04
CA ALA A 10 -13.03 7.92 25.80
C ALA A 10 -11.84 7.24 26.51
N LEU A 11 -12.14 6.49 27.57
CA LEU A 11 -11.19 5.58 28.21
C LEU A 11 -11.03 4.35 27.31
N ALA A 12 -9.82 4.08 26.84
CA ALA A 12 -9.39 2.76 26.38
C ALA A 12 -8.21 2.30 27.24
N GLY A 13 -8.32 1.07 27.75
CA GLY A 13 -7.50 0.53 28.83
C GLY A 13 -6.03 0.38 28.46
N ALA A 14 -5.17 0.98 29.27
CA ALA A 14 -3.73 0.80 29.20
C ALA A 14 -3.34 -0.58 29.76
N LEU A 15 -2.83 -1.46 28.90
CA LEU A 15 -2.01 -2.58 29.34
C LEU A 15 -0.61 -2.01 29.63
N VAL A 16 -0.28 -1.86 30.90
CA VAL A 16 1.00 -1.31 31.37
C VAL A 16 2.10 -2.34 31.14
N LEU A 17 2.99 -2.08 30.18
CA LEU A 17 4.29 -2.74 30.05
C LEU A 17 5.40 -1.87 30.68
N PRO A 18 6.48 -2.49 31.18
CA PRO A 18 7.32 -1.91 32.22
C PRO A 18 8.11 -0.67 31.75
N LEU A 19 8.03 0.36 32.58
CA LEU A 19 8.80 1.60 32.53
C LEU A 19 10.30 1.31 32.64
N CYS A 20 10.98 1.28 31.51
CA CYS A 20 12.43 1.49 31.40
C CYS A 20 12.77 1.82 29.95
N SER A 21 13.28 3.03 29.68
CA SER A 21 14.31 3.34 28.66
C SER A 21 14.15 4.78 28.13
N CYS A 22 15.27 5.45 27.91
CA CYS A 22 15.38 6.69 27.14
C CYS A 22 14.93 6.48 25.68
N GLY A 23 13.61 6.44 25.46
CA GLY A 23 12.98 6.40 24.14
C GLY A 23 11.97 7.54 23.99
N ASP A 24 11.81 8.07 22.78
CA ASP A 24 10.75 9.02 22.45
C ASP A 24 9.39 8.41 22.87
N SER A 25 8.49 9.21 23.48
CA SER A 25 7.10 8.79 23.74
C SER A 25 6.29 8.75 22.44
N ALA A 26 5.14 8.07 22.44
CA ALA A 26 4.20 8.09 21.30
C ALA A 26 3.80 9.54 20.95
N GLU A 27 3.43 10.36 21.93
CA GLU A 27 3.13 11.79 21.73
C GLU A 27 4.30 12.57 21.11
N THR A 28 5.54 12.27 21.52
CA THR A 28 6.74 12.89 20.93
C THR A 28 6.92 12.45 19.48
N MET A 29 6.60 11.19 19.17
CA MET A 29 6.70 10.62 17.83
C MET A 29 5.66 11.21 16.89
N GLU A 30 4.42 11.34 17.34
CA GLU A 30 3.32 11.98 16.60
C GLU A 30 3.68 13.41 16.20
N LYS A 31 4.22 14.21 17.13
CA LYS A 31 4.64 15.57 16.83
C LYS A 31 5.74 15.61 15.76
N LYS A 32 6.77 14.76 15.88
CA LYS A 32 7.87 14.69 14.90
C LYS A 32 7.39 14.19 13.54
N ALA A 33 6.41 13.28 13.51
CA ALA A 33 5.79 12.79 12.29
C ALA A 33 5.01 13.93 11.60
N TYR A 34 4.22 14.70 12.35
CA TYR A 34 3.53 15.87 11.81
C TYR A 34 4.51 16.91 11.24
N GLU A 35 5.58 17.24 11.98
CA GLU A 35 6.63 18.16 11.49
C GLU A 35 7.29 17.65 10.20
N TYR A 36 7.53 16.34 10.10
CA TYR A 36 8.06 15.73 8.87
C TYR A 36 7.08 15.85 7.71
N LEU A 37 5.81 15.49 7.89
CA LEU A 37 4.79 15.53 6.84
C LEU A 37 4.54 16.97 6.36
N ALA A 38 4.36 17.91 7.29
CA ALA A 38 4.14 19.33 6.97
C ALA A 38 5.33 19.98 6.26
N SER A 39 6.54 19.40 6.38
CA SER A 39 7.72 19.87 5.64
C SER A 39 7.77 19.37 4.18
N ARG A 40 6.97 18.36 3.84
CA ARG A 40 7.01 17.64 2.56
C ARG A 40 5.77 17.79 1.71
N TYR A 41 4.61 17.95 2.35
CA TYR A 41 3.32 17.92 1.68
C TYR A 41 2.50 19.16 2.01
N SER A 42 1.63 19.52 1.08
CA SER A 42 0.68 20.62 1.22
C SER A 42 -0.61 20.25 1.96
N ALA A 43 -0.86 18.95 2.14
CA ALA A 43 -2.03 18.41 2.84
C ALA A 43 -1.95 18.59 4.37
N GLU A 44 -3.10 18.49 5.04
CA GLU A 44 -3.16 18.35 6.49
C GLU A 44 -3.29 16.87 6.89
N PHE A 45 -2.63 16.52 7.99
CA PHE A 45 -2.50 15.13 8.42
C PHE A 45 -2.94 14.91 9.86
N THR A 46 -3.58 13.78 10.10
CA THR A 46 -3.94 13.30 11.43
C THR A 46 -3.28 11.95 11.67
N ILE A 47 -2.40 11.86 12.66
CA ILE A 47 -1.84 10.59 13.12
C ILE A 47 -2.91 9.87 13.95
N THR A 48 -3.31 8.67 13.54
CA THR A 48 -4.38 7.90 14.22
C THR A 48 -3.83 6.81 15.13
N SER A 49 -2.62 6.33 14.87
CA SER A 49 -1.89 5.42 15.75
C SER A 49 -0.38 5.62 15.63
N ALA A 50 0.33 5.29 16.71
CA ALA A 50 1.79 5.25 16.75
C ALA A 50 2.24 4.08 17.63
N GLU A 51 2.82 3.07 16.99
CA GLU A 51 3.17 1.80 17.60
C GLU A 51 4.67 1.52 17.46
N ARG A 52 5.22 0.75 18.41
CA ARG A 52 6.60 0.26 18.34
C ARG A 52 6.59 -1.20 17.94
N GLU A 53 7.24 -1.49 16.82
CA GLU A 53 7.42 -2.85 16.33
C GLU A 53 8.87 -3.29 16.54
N ALA A 54 9.07 -4.57 16.85
CA ALA A 54 10.40 -5.14 16.97
C ALA A 54 10.97 -5.40 15.57
N ASP A 55 12.24 -5.06 15.34
CA ASP A 55 12.88 -5.25 14.03
C ASP A 55 13.15 -6.74 13.72
N GLY A 56 13.13 -7.61 14.74
CA GLY A 56 13.42 -9.02 14.61
C GLY A 56 12.18 -9.91 14.80
N SER A 57 11.87 -10.71 13.79
CA SER A 57 10.94 -11.84 13.89
C SER A 57 11.73 -13.15 13.83
N GLY A 58 11.97 -13.78 14.97
CA GLY A 58 12.64 -15.08 15.07
C GLY A 58 11.98 -15.97 16.12
N PRO A 59 12.12 -17.32 16.01
CA PRO A 59 11.53 -18.25 16.98
C PRO A 59 12.20 -18.19 18.36
N LEU A 60 13.38 -17.56 18.44
CA LEU A 60 14.10 -17.31 19.69
C LEU A 60 13.88 -15.84 20.10
N PRO A 61 13.59 -15.58 21.39
CA PRO A 61 13.48 -14.21 21.86
C PRO A 61 14.83 -13.50 21.65
N ASP A 62 14.79 -12.36 20.98
CA ASP A 62 15.95 -11.48 20.85
C ASP A 62 16.35 -10.98 22.25
N LEU A 63 17.62 -11.18 22.60
CA LEU A 63 18.17 -10.73 23.87
C LEU A 63 18.41 -9.22 23.88
N THR A 64 18.45 -8.59 22.71
CA THR A 64 18.62 -7.14 22.52
C THR A 64 17.65 -6.64 21.43
N PRO A 65 16.34 -6.66 21.69
CA PRO A 65 15.36 -6.29 20.67
C PRO A 65 15.59 -4.84 20.24
N SER A 66 15.82 -4.65 18.94
CA SER A 66 15.75 -3.34 18.31
C SER A 66 14.31 -3.09 17.84
N TYR A 67 13.95 -1.81 17.75
CA TYR A 67 12.58 -1.40 17.46
C TYR A 67 12.59 -0.25 16.47
N HIS A 68 11.54 -0.21 15.66
CA HIS A 68 11.15 0.93 14.85
C HIS A 68 9.75 1.41 15.26
N TRP A 69 9.37 2.58 14.76
CA TRP A 69 8.02 3.10 14.89
C TRP A 69 7.25 2.89 13.61
N VAL A 70 6.00 2.47 13.75
CA VAL A 70 5.01 2.41 12.67
C VAL A 70 3.86 3.32 13.08
N LEU A 71 3.46 4.20 12.17
CA LEU A 71 2.38 5.15 12.40
C LEU A 71 1.36 5.03 11.27
N THR A 72 0.09 5.04 11.64
CA THR A 72 -1.02 5.12 10.68
C THR A 72 -1.48 6.57 10.61
N VAL A 73 -1.64 7.07 9.39
CA VAL A 73 -1.90 8.49 9.13
C VAL A 73 -3.05 8.66 8.17
N MET A 74 -3.93 9.61 8.46
CA MET A 74 -4.99 10.09 7.56
C MET A 74 -4.57 11.43 6.95
N SER A 75 -4.99 11.66 5.71
CA SER A 75 -4.86 12.95 5.02
C SER A 75 -6.24 13.56 4.78
N ASP A 76 -6.35 14.88 4.85
CA ASP A 76 -7.56 15.59 4.47
C ASP A 76 -7.91 15.49 2.98
N GLN A 77 -6.92 15.21 2.11
CA GLN A 77 -7.13 14.95 0.69
C GLN A 77 -7.78 13.59 0.42
N PHE A 78 -7.58 12.62 1.32
CA PHE A 78 -8.11 11.25 1.22
C PHE A 78 -8.78 10.85 2.55
N PRO A 79 -9.94 11.45 2.88
CA PRO A 79 -10.50 11.44 4.24
C PRO A 79 -10.95 10.06 4.74
N ASP A 80 -11.16 9.11 3.84
CA ASP A 80 -11.62 7.75 4.18
C ASP A 80 -10.48 6.72 4.14
N GLU A 81 -9.24 7.18 3.96
CA GLU A 81 -8.09 6.31 3.73
C GLU A 81 -6.92 6.65 4.66
N THR A 82 -6.07 5.65 4.83
CA THR A 82 -4.85 5.78 5.62
C THR A 82 -3.64 5.36 4.81
N PHE A 83 -2.48 5.89 5.21
CA PHE A 83 -1.18 5.45 4.75
C PHE A 83 -0.27 5.21 5.96
N VAL A 84 0.85 4.53 5.74
CA VAL A 84 1.78 4.13 6.78
C VAL A 84 3.06 4.95 6.70
N MET A 85 3.48 5.45 7.87
CA MET A 85 4.81 5.99 8.07
C MET A 85 5.63 5.07 8.94
N ARG A 86 6.94 5.03 8.68
CA ARG A 86 7.89 4.29 9.50
C ARG A 86 9.02 5.22 9.91
N ARG A 87 9.42 5.10 11.18
CA ARG A 87 10.68 5.67 11.66
C ARG A 87 11.60 4.55 12.10
N LEU A 88 12.63 4.30 11.32
CA LEU A 88 13.54 3.16 11.53
C LEU A 88 15.01 3.59 11.53
N ARG A 89 15.87 2.73 12.07
CA ARG A 89 17.33 2.93 12.04
C ARG A 89 17.93 2.27 10.82
N THR A 90 18.70 3.04 10.05
CA THR A 90 19.52 2.52 8.94
C THR A 90 20.96 2.29 9.40
N ASP A 91 21.54 1.15 8.98
CA ASP A 91 22.95 0.74 9.15
C ASP A 91 23.60 1.14 10.48
N GLY A 92 22.82 1.00 11.55
CA GLY A 92 23.30 1.03 12.92
C GLY A 92 23.33 2.39 13.63
N LYS A 93 23.04 3.56 13.03
CA LYS A 93 23.15 4.84 13.80
C LYS A 93 22.17 5.98 13.48
N SER A 94 21.53 6.05 12.31
CA SER A 94 20.66 7.19 11.97
C SER A 94 19.20 6.79 11.84
N TRP A 95 18.32 7.52 12.53
CA TRP A 95 16.88 7.41 12.36
C TRP A 95 16.48 8.08 11.05
N ARG A 96 15.69 7.39 10.24
CA ARG A 96 15.09 7.91 9.01
C ARG A 96 13.59 7.79 9.08
N TRP A 97 12.92 8.73 8.42
CA TRP A 97 11.51 8.69 8.13
C TRP A 97 11.30 8.10 6.75
N LEU A 98 10.31 7.21 6.66
CA LEU A 98 9.77 6.66 5.43
C LEU A 98 8.25 6.81 5.50
N ASP A 99 7.63 7.05 4.38
CA ASP A 99 6.18 7.10 4.26
C ASP A 99 5.76 6.61 2.87
N ASP A 100 4.60 5.99 2.80
CA ASP A 100 4.02 5.47 1.57
C ASP A 100 2.84 6.31 1.07
N TYR A 101 2.83 7.61 1.35
CA TYR A 101 1.75 8.51 0.91
C TYR A 101 1.63 8.60 -0.62
N PHE A 102 2.73 8.34 -1.35
CA PHE A 102 2.72 8.20 -2.82
C PHE A 102 1.71 7.17 -3.32
N THR A 103 1.40 6.15 -2.52
CA THR A 103 0.44 5.09 -2.89
C THR A 103 -0.99 5.61 -3.01
N LEU A 104 -1.29 6.74 -2.35
CA LEU A 104 -2.56 7.47 -2.49
C LEU A 104 -2.45 8.48 -3.65
N LEU A 105 -1.39 9.29 -3.66
CA LEU A 105 -1.20 10.37 -4.64
C LEU A 105 -1.12 9.88 -6.09
N LEU A 106 -0.41 8.78 -6.34
CA LEU A 106 -0.19 8.22 -7.68
C LEU A 106 -1.26 7.21 -8.10
N ARG A 107 -2.21 6.87 -7.22
CA ARG A 107 -3.13 5.75 -7.43
C ARG A 107 -3.96 5.89 -8.68
N GLU A 108 -4.64 7.04 -8.82
CA GLU A 108 -5.54 7.29 -9.95
C GLU A 108 -4.75 7.28 -11.27
N GLU A 109 -3.61 7.99 -11.31
CA GLU A 109 -2.74 8.04 -12.49
C GLU A 109 -2.26 6.63 -12.90
N ALA A 110 -1.73 5.86 -11.95
CA ALA A 110 -1.26 4.50 -12.21
C ALA A 110 -2.39 3.57 -12.66
N THR A 111 -3.54 3.64 -12.00
CA THR A 111 -4.70 2.81 -12.34
C THR A 111 -5.20 3.09 -13.76
N ASN A 112 -5.33 4.38 -14.12
CA ASN A 112 -5.73 4.79 -15.46
C ASN A 112 -4.71 4.38 -16.51
N TYR A 113 -3.42 4.64 -16.26
CA TYR A 113 -2.33 4.30 -17.16
C TYR A 113 -2.32 2.81 -17.52
N PHE A 114 -2.38 1.91 -16.54
CA PHE A 114 -2.40 0.47 -16.81
C PHE A 114 -3.73 0.00 -17.40
N SER A 115 -4.86 0.63 -17.05
CA SER A 115 -6.16 0.31 -17.66
C SER A 115 -6.16 0.64 -19.16
N GLU A 116 -5.60 1.77 -19.58
CA GLU A 116 -5.47 2.13 -20.99
C GLU A 116 -4.63 1.11 -21.79
N ILE A 117 -3.62 0.49 -21.15
CA ILE A 117 -2.82 -0.57 -21.77
C ILE A 117 -3.61 -1.89 -21.86
N ILE A 118 -4.46 -2.20 -20.87
CA ILE A 118 -5.21 -3.45 -20.78
C ILE A 118 -6.47 -3.43 -21.66
N GLU A 119 -7.16 -2.29 -21.74
CA GLU A 119 -8.46 -2.12 -22.41
C GLU A 119 -8.52 -2.67 -23.84
N PRO A 120 -7.49 -2.50 -24.72
CA PRO A 120 -7.53 -3.05 -26.07
C PRO A 120 -7.55 -4.59 -26.14
N TYR A 121 -7.18 -5.27 -25.05
CA TYR A 121 -7.05 -6.73 -25.00
C TYR A 121 -8.23 -7.41 -24.31
N LEU A 122 -8.90 -6.73 -23.37
CA LEU A 122 -9.96 -7.31 -22.56
C LEU A 122 -11.32 -6.71 -22.92
N ASN A 123 -12.26 -7.57 -23.31
CA ASN A 123 -13.67 -7.20 -23.58
C ASN A 123 -14.58 -7.42 -22.36
N THR A 124 -14.01 -7.58 -21.17
CA THR A 124 -14.74 -7.82 -19.93
C THR A 124 -14.50 -6.67 -18.95
N PRO A 125 -15.46 -6.30 -18.09
CA PRO A 125 -15.19 -5.39 -16.99
C PRO A 125 -14.08 -5.91 -16.08
N TYR A 126 -13.23 -5.00 -15.63
CA TYR A 126 -12.13 -5.31 -14.72
C TYR A 126 -11.83 -4.15 -13.77
N ILE A 127 -11.10 -4.45 -12.69
CA ILE A 127 -10.57 -3.48 -11.73
C ILE A 127 -9.07 -3.66 -11.65
N VAL A 128 -8.31 -2.58 -11.76
CA VAL A 128 -6.86 -2.57 -11.59
C VAL A 128 -6.51 -2.08 -10.20
N LYS A 129 -5.61 -2.80 -9.52
CA LYS A 129 -5.02 -2.40 -8.26
C LYS A 129 -3.50 -2.49 -8.32
N ILE A 130 -2.82 -1.49 -7.76
CA ILE A 130 -1.37 -1.36 -7.78
C ILE A 130 -0.80 -1.73 -6.42
N LEU A 131 0.12 -2.68 -6.41
CA LEU A 131 0.96 -2.99 -5.25
C LEU A 131 2.35 -2.46 -5.55
N TRP A 132 2.77 -1.51 -4.73
CA TRP A 132 4.03 -0.81 -4.90
C TRP A 132 5.21 -1.67 -4.42
N GLY A 133 6.38 -1.53 -5.04
CA GLY A 133 7.58 -2.30 -4.71
C GLY A 133 8.41 -1.75 -3.56
N THR A 134 8.06 -0.55 -3.09
CA THR A 134 8.78 0.19 -2.05
C THR A 134 7.83 0.68 -0.97
N THR A 135 8.39 1.01 0.19
CA THR A 135 7.67 1.63 1.32
C THR A 135 8.03 3.11 1.48
N THR A 136 8.72 3.69 0.49
CA THR A 136 9.15 5.09 0.49
C THR A 136 9.30 5.64 -0.91
N TRP A 137 9.26 6.96 -1.04
CA TRP A 137 9.62 7.70 -2.25
C TRP A 137 11.04 7.38 -2.73
N PRO A 138 11.26 7.12 -4.02
CA PRO A 138 12.57 7.09 -4.64
C PRO A 138 13.30 8.42 -4.48
N ASP A 139 14.63 8.38 -4.50
CA ASP A 139 15.45 9.57 -4.31
C ASP A 139 15.15 10.62 -5.39
N GLY A 140 14.92 11.87 -4.96
CA GLY A 140 14.63 12.98 -5.86
C GLY A 140 13.15 13.17 -6.22
N THR A 141 12.26 12.32 -5.71
CA THR A 141 10.81 12.43 -5.88
C THR A 141 10.11 13.00 -4.64
N GLY A 142 8.83 13.34 -4.78
CA GLY A 142 7.99 13.89 -3.71
C GLY A 142 6.61 14.32 -4.20
N GLU A 143 5.95 15.20 -3.45
CA GLU A 143 4.63 15.73 -3.83
C GLU A 143 4.66 16.35 -5.24
N GLY A 144 3.68 16.00 -6.07
CA GLY A 144 3.57 16.47 -7.46
C GLY A 144 4.38 15.69 -8.48
N THR A 145 5.12 14.65 -8.06
CA THR A 145 5.75 13.68 -8.98
C THR A 145 4.66 12.94 -9.76
N SER A 146 4.83 12.80 -11.07
CA SER A 146 3.99 11.95 -11.93
C SER A 146 4.43 10.48 -11.89
N LEU A 147 3.59 9.54 -12.33
CA LEU A 147 3.97 8.13 -12.45
C LEU A 147 5.18 7.93 -13.38
N HIS A 148 5.27 8.72 -14.45
CA HIS A 148 6.41 8.66 -15.35
C HIS A 148 7.72 9.06 -14.67
N GLU A 149 7.71 10.18 -13.93
CA GLU A 149 8.88 10.63 -13.16
C GLU A 149 9.23 9.64 -12.03
N TRP A 150 8.22 9.00 -11.44
CA TRP A 150 8.41 7.92 -10.47
C TRP A 150 9.21 6.76 -11.05
N PHE A 151 8.84 6.26 -12.24
CA PHE A 151 9.62 5.20 -12.90
C PHE A 151 11.02 5.65 -13.31
N GLN A 152 11.19 6.90 -13.76
CA GLN A 152 12.51 7.46 -14.09
C GLN A 152 13.43 7.56 -12.87
N ALA A 153 12.87 7.67 -11.67
CA ALA A 153 13.61 7.70 -10.42
C ALA A 153 13.85 6.30 -9.82
N ASP A 154 13.73 5.24 -10.64
CA ASP A 154 13.85 3.83 -10.22
C ASP A 154 12.74 3.40 -9.24
N GLY A 155 11.59 4.07 -9.26
CA GLY A 155 10.40 3.62 -8.54
C GLY A 155 9.87 2.31 -9.11
N GLU A 156 9.48 1.38 -8.23
CA GLU A 156 9.06 0.03 -8.62
C GLU A 156 7.59 -0.24 -8.27
N ILE A 157 6.93 -1.04 -9.11
CA ILE A 157 5.64 -1.67 -8.83
C ILE A 157 5.92 -3.16 -8.66
N SER A 158 5.68 -3.67 -7.45
CA SER A 158 5.86 -5.09 -7.17
C SER A 158 4.84 -5.93 -7.93
N GLN A 159 3.58 -5.48 -7.97
CA GLN A 159 2.53 -6.23 -8.63
C GLN A 159 1.42 -5.32 -9.16
N ILE A 160 0.95 -5.62 -10.37
CA ILE A 160 -0.34 -5.15 -10.86
C ILE A 160 -1.35 -6.28 -10.64
N GLN A 161 -2.47 -5.98 -9.99
CA GLN A 161 -3.57 -6.93 -9.79
C GLN A 161 -4.76 -6.51 -10.64
N VAL A 162 -5.26 -7.42 -11.47
CA VAL A 162 -6.40 -7.18 -12.37
C VAL A 162 -7.52 -8.14 -11.99
N PHE A 163 -8.61 -7.63 -11.45
CA PHE A 163 -9.77 -8.42 -11.04
C PHE A 163 -10.83 -8.39 -12.13
N LEU A 164 -11.20 -9.56 -12.67
CA LEU A 164 -12.14 -9.73 -13.77
C LEU A 164 -13.55 -10.06 -13.24
N ASP A 165 -14.58 -9.48 -13.85
CA ASP A 165 -15.99 -9.78 -13.55
C ASP A 165 -16.44 -11.12 -14.16
N ASP A 166 -16.60 -12.14 -13.31
CA ASP A 166 -17.11 -13.49 -13.61
C ASP A 166 -16.45 -14.21 -14.79
N VAL A 167 -15.19 -13.87 -15.08
CA VAL A 167 -14.39 -14.50 -16.13
C VAL A 167 -13.21 -15.25 -15.51
N ILE A 168 -13.05 -16.51 -15.93
CA ILE A 168 -11.89 -17.33 -15.55
C ILE A 168 -10.67 -16.81 -16.33
N PRO A 169 -9.59 -16.38 -15.66
CA PRO A 169 -8.39 -15.92 -16.34
C PRO A 169 -7.68 -17.09 -17.02
N THR A 170 -7.26 -16.89 -18.26
CA THR A 170 -6.55 -17.90 -19.08
C THR A 170 -5.39 -17.26 -19.85
N ASP A 171 -4.47 -18.08 -20.36
CA ASP A 171 -3.38 -17.60 -21.23
C ASP A 171 -3.91 -16.83 -22.45
N ASP A 172 -4.94 -17.36 -23.12
CA ASP A 172 -5.52 -16.75 -24.32
C ASP A 172 -6.09 -15.35 -24.06
N LEU A 173 -6.57 -15.11 -22.83
CA LEU A 173 -7.15 -13.83 -22.43
C LEU A 173 -6.09 -12.86 -21.89
N CYS A 174 -5.21 -13.33 -21.02
CA CYS A 174 -4.42 -12.48 -20.13
C CYS A 174 -2.97 -12.31 -20.57
N LYS A 175 -2.42 -13.21 -21.37
CA LYS A 175 -0.99 -13.20 -21.69
C LYS A 175 -0.58 -12.01 -22.53
N ALA A 176 -1.35 -11.67 -23.55
CA ALA A 176 -1.02 -10.55 -24.44
C ALA A 176 -0.91 -9.20 -23.71
N PRO A 177 -1.90 -8.77 -22.90
CA PRO A 177 -1.77 -7.51 -22.15
C PRO A 177 -0.66 -7.59 -21.09
N ALA A 178 -0.49 -8.74 -20.43
CA ALA A 178 0.56 -8.92 -19.43
C ALA A 178 1.97 -8.72 -20.02
N ILE A 179 2.27 -9.40 -21.12
CA ILE A 179 3.56 -9.31 -21.79
C ILE A 179 3.79 -7.89 -22.33
N ASN A 180 2.75 -7.23 -22.85
CA ASN A 180 2.87 -5.84 -23.29
C ASN A 180 3.32 -4.92 -22.15
N ILE A 181 2.65 -4.97 -21.00
CA ILE A 181 3.02 -4.16 -19.83
C ILE A 181 4.45 -4.47 -19.37
N LEU A 182 4.78 -5.76 -19.20
CA LEU A 182 6.10 -6.15 -18.69
C LEU A 182 7.24 -5.75 -19.64
N GLN A 183 6.98 -5.69 -20.95
CA GLN A 183 7.95 -5.25 -21.96
C GLN A 183 8.10 -3.73 -22.03
N THR A 184 7.03 -2.97 -21.85
CA THR A 184 7.06 -1.50 -21.92
C THR A 184 7.51 -0.88 -20.60
N GLU A 185 7.13 -1.49 -19.48
CA GLU A 185 7.38 -0.99 -18.12
C GLU A 185 8.26 -1.96 -17.32
N PRO A 186 9.60 -1.90 -17.46
CA PRO A 186 10.52 -2.82 -16.79
C PRO A 186 10.53 -2.68 -15.25
N ASN A 187 10.02 -1.56 -14.73
CA ASN A 187 9.85 -1.30 -13.29
C ASN A 187 8.64 -2.04 -12.67
N VAL A 188 7.86 -2.77 -13.49
CA VAL A 188 6.77 -3.65 -13.02
C VAL A 188 7.29 -5.08 -12.93
N HIS A 189 7.27 -5.68 -11.75
CA HIS A 189 7.87 -7.01 -11.56
C HIS A 189 6.98 -8.16 -12.05
N TYR A 190 5.68 -8.11 -11.74
CA TYR A 190 4.72 -9.09 -12.23
C TYR A 190 3.29 -8.55 -12.24
N ILE A 191 2.42 -9.23 -12.96
CA ILE A 191 0.98 -8.95 -13.06
C ILE A 191 0.20 -10.22 -12.76
N THR A 192 -0.91 -10.08 -12.05
CA THR A 192 -1.79 -11.21 -11.73
C THR A 192 -3.23 -10.86 -12.08
N PHE A 193 -3.88 -11.75 -12.80
CA PHE A 193 -5.30 -11.66 -13.09
C PHE A 193 -6.05 -12.57 -12.13
N PHE A 194 -7.11 -12.05 -11.54
CA PHE A 194 -7.99 -12.74 -10.61
C PHE A 194 -9.39 -12.80 -11.18
N ARG A 195 -10.10 -13.90 -10.92
CA ARG A 195 -11.56 -13.94 -11.09
C ARG A 195 -12.23 -13.45 -9.81
N LEU A 196 -13.26 -12.63 -9.96
CA LEU A 196 -14.31 -12.44 -8.96
C LEU A 196 -15.63 -12.96 -9.53
N SER A 197 -16.55 -13.42 -8.68
CA SER A 197 -17.94 -13.57 -9.09
C SER A 197 -18.54 -12.18 -9.39
N SER A 198 -19.62 -12.08 -10.18
CA SER A 198 -20.25 -10.77 -10.42
C SER A 198 -20.77 -10.10 -9.15
N SER A 199 -21.17 -10.88 -8.14
CA SER A 199 -21.48 -10.35 -6.80
C SER A 199 -20.24 -9.76 -6.13
N GLY A 200 -19.15 -10.51 -6.08
CA GLY A 200 -17.90 -10.04 -5.49
C GLY A 200 -17.35 -8.82 -6.22
N PHE A 201 -17.41 -8.80 -7.56
CA PHE A 201 -17.04 -7.65 -8.36
C PHE A 201 -17.88 -6.40 -8.03
N THR A 202 -19.19 -6.58 -7.87
CA THR A 202 -20.10 -5.50 -7.44
C THR A 202 -19.76 -5.00 -6.03
N ASP A 203 -19.43 -5.89 -5.10
CA ASP A 203 -19.04 -5.52 -3.73
C ASP A 203 -17.76 -4.68 -3.73
N VAL A 204 -16.81 -4.97 -4.63
CA VAL A 204 -15.59 -4.18 -4.82
C VAL A 204 -15.91 -2.79 -5.38
N ILE A 205 -16.78 -2.69 -6.40
CA ILE A 205 -17.24 -1.39 -6.92
C ILE A 205 -17.90 -0.55 -5.79
N GLN A 206 -18.53 -1.21 -4.82
CA GLN A 206 -19.16 -0.58 -3.67
C GLN A 206 -18.20 -0.26 -2.52
N GLY A 207 -16.91 -0.55 -2.66
CA GLY A 207 -15.84 -0.17 -1.73
C GLY A 207 -15.23 -1.31 -0.93
N SER A 208 -15.59 -2.57 -1.19
CA SER A 208 -14.89 -3.71 -0.58
C SER A 208 -13.48 -3.86 -1.14
N GLU A 209 -12.55 -4.32 -0.31
CA GLU A 209 -11.16 -4.56 -0.70
C GLU A 209 -11.06 -5.79 -1.65
N PRO A 210 -10.62 -5.62 -2.91
CA PRO A 210 -10.70 -6.70 -3.91
C PRO A 210 -9.99 -7.99 -3.52
N ILE A 211 -8.83 -7.90 -2.86
CA ILE A 211 -8.07 -9.11 -2.50
C ILE A 211 -8.76 -9.91 -1.40
N ASP A 212 -9.47 -9.25 -0.49
CA ASP A 212 -10.21 -9.91 0.59
C ASP A 212 -11.43 -10.65 0.02
N VAL A 213 -12.17 -10.01 -0.89
CA VAL A 213 -13.28 -10.64 -1.61
C VAL A 213 -12.80 -11.86 -2.40
N TYR A 214 -11.70 -11.71 -3.16
CA TYR A 214 -11.09 -12.83 -3.88
C TYR A 214 -10.71 -13.99 -2.95
N GLN A 215 -10.08 -13.71 -1.82
CA GLN A 215 -9.67 -14.74 -0.86
C GLN A 215 -10.89 -15.48 -0.29
N GLU A 216 -11.96 -14.76 0.05
CA GLU A 216 -13.18 -15.37 0.55
C GLU A 216 -13.83 -16.29 -0.50
N GLU A 217 -13.98 -15.82 -1.73
CA GLU A 217 -14.62 -16.57 -2.81
C GLU A 217 -13.78 -17.79 -3.23
N SER A 218 -12.49 -17.59 -3.47
CA SER A 218 -11.58 -18.65 -3.92
C SER A 218 -11.37 -19.72 -2.85
N SER A 219 -11.49 -19.40 -1.55
CA SER A 219 -11.40 -20.42 -0.48
C SER A 219 -12.48 -21.51 -0.58
N LYS A 220 -13.59 -21.22 -1.29
CA LYS A 220 -14.71 -22.13 -1.50
C LYS A 220 -14.45 -23.10 -2.68
N ASP A 221 -13.43 -22.85 -3.51
CA ASP A 221 -13.05 -23.66 -4.66
C ASP A 221 -11.52 -23.88 -4.77
N TRP A 222 -11.10 -25.12 -4.61
CA TRP A 222 -9.68 -25.51 -4.58
C TRP A 222 -9.07 -25.73 -5.97
N SER A 223 -9.81 -25.46 -7.05
CA SER A 223 -9.38 -25.72 -8.43
C SER A 223 -8.15 -24.93 -8.88
N GLN A 224 -7.72 -23.89 -8.13
CA GLN A 224 -6.65 -22.94 -8.50
C GLN A 224 -6.91 -22.20 -9.83
N THR A 225 -8.11 -22.33 -10.41
CA THR A 225 -8.48 -21.68 -11.70
C THR A 225 -8.81 -20.19 -11.56
N TRP A 226 -8.78 -19.66 -10.34
CA TRP A 226 -9.24 -18.30 -10.05
C TRP A 226 -8.16 -17.25 -10.24
N ARG A 227 -6.93 -17.63 -10.60
CA ARG A 227 -5.84 -16.68 -10.89
C ARG A 227 -4.86 -17.21 -11.92
N ILE A 228 -4.19 -16.28 -12.59
CA ILE A 228 -2.99 -16.54 -13.40
C ILE A 228 -2.02 -15.37 -13.24
N ASP A 229 -0.72 -15.67 -13.21
CA ASP A 229 0.35 -14.69 -13.03
C ASP A 229 1.34 -14.73 -14.20
N TYR A 230 1.92 -13.57 -14.48
CA TYR A 230 3.01 -13.39 -15.44
C TYR A 230 4.03 -12.44 -14.83
N GLY A 231 5.31 -12.78 -14.91
CA GLY A 231 6.38 -11.93 -14.39
C GLY A 231 7.45 -11.64 -15.42
N GLN A 232 8.41 -10.79 -15.03
CA GLN A 232 9.58 -10.49 -15.85
C GLN A 232 10.33 -11.76 -16.29
N TRP A 233 10.29 -12.84 -15.50
CA TRP A 233 10.83 -14.17 -15.84
C TRP A 233 10.18 -14.83 -17.07
N ASP A 234 8.98 -14.40 -17.48
CA ASP A 234 8.30 -14.91 -18.66
C ASP A 234 8.76 -14.24 -19.97
N LEU A 235 9.50 -13.13 -19.87
CA LEU A 235 10.08 -12.43 -21.02
C LEU A 235 11.42 -13.01 -21.48
N GLU A 236 12.11 -13.77 -20.62
CA GLU A 236 13.47 -14.27 -20.86
C GLU A 236 13.55 -15.48 -21.84
N LYS A 237 12.60 -15.61 -22.78
CA LYS A 237 12.50 -16.76 -23.72
C LYS A 237 12.74 -16.38 -25.17
#